data_AF-A0A5C6AWQ1-F1
#
_entry.id   AF-A0A5C6AWQ1-F1
#
_cell.length_a   1.000
_cell.length_b   1.000
_cell.length_c   1.000
_cell.angle_alpha   90.00
_cell.angle_beta   90.00
_cell.angle_gamma   90.00
#
_symmetry.space_group_name_H-M   'P 1'
#
loop_
_entity.id
_entity.type
_entity.pdbx_description
1 polymer ?
#
loop_
_entity_poly.entity_id
_entity_poly.type
_entity_poly.pdbx_seq_one_letter_code
_entity_poly.pdbx_strand_id
1 'polypeptide(L)'
;MERAVAAEETARLADAQEREAIAERRQSEIRSELADLRNRIINEADVQTALAEFDPVWDELSSQEKSKLLKLLIERVDYDGQAGTISVTFHATGIKTLATEVVQCLVDRL
;
A
#
# COMPACT_ATOMS: atom_id res chain seq x y z
N MET A 1 -38.10 40.56 24.66
CA MET A 1 -36.63 40.70 24.70
C MET A 1 -35.96 39.34 24.91
N GLU A 2 -36.36 38.58 25.92
CA GLU A 2 -35.83 37.24 26.27
C GLU A 2 -35.84 36.20 25.12
N ARG A 3 -36.91 36.15 24.32
CA ARG A 3 -37.00 35.26 23.15
C ARG A 3 -36.02 35.60 22.02
N ALA A 4 -35.61 36.86 21.90
CA ALA A 4 -34.67 37.28 20.85
C ALA A 4 -33.23 36.90 21.22
N VAL A 5 -32.90 36.93 22.52
CA VAL A 5 -31.57 36.54 23.03
C VAL A 5 -31.37 35.02 22.91
N ALA A 6 -32.37 34.21 23.26
CA ALA A 6 -32.30 32.75 23.08
C ALA A 6 -32.12 32.34 21.60
N ALA A 7 -32.75 33.05 20.67
CA ALA A 7 -32.58 32.80 19.24
C ALA A 7 -31.16 33.12 18.76
N GLU A 8 -30.57 34.22 19.23
CA GLU A 8 -29.18 34.60 18.90
C GLU A 8 -28.15 33.61 19.46
N GLU A 9 -28.36 33.12 20.69
CA GLU A 9 -27.50 32.09 21.29
C GLU A 9 -27.58 30.76 20.52
N THR A 10 -28.78 30.34 20.10
CA THR A 10 -28.93 29.14 19.26
C THR A 10 -28.29 29.30 17.88
N ALA A 11 -28.34 30.50 17.29
CA ALA A 11 -27.69 30.77 16.02
C ALA A 11 -26.16 30.70 16.13
N ARG A 12 -25.58 31.24 17.22
CA ARG A 12 -24.13 31.15 17.46
C ARG A 12 -23.67 29.71 17.70
N LEU A 13 -24.47 28.90 18.39
CA LEU A 13 -24.17 27.48 18.60
C LEU A 13 -24.23 26.71 17.28
N ALA A 14 -25.25 26.94 16.45
CA ALA A 14 -25.38 26.33 15.13
C ALA A 14 -24.19 26.69 14.22
N ASP A 15 -23.76 27.96 14.22
CA ASP A 15 -22.57 28.41 13.47
C ASP A 15 -21.28 27.73 13.95
N ALA A 16 -21.12 27.51 15.26
CA ALA A 16 -19.98 26.80 15.81
C ALA A 16 -19.98 25.32 15.41
N GLN A 17 -21.15 24.67 15.49
CA GLN A 17 -21.33 23.27 15.09
C GLN A 17 -21.07 23.05 13.60
N GLU A 18 -21.52 23.98 12.74
CA GLU A 18 -21.25 23.91 11.30
C GLU A 18 -19.75 24.00 11.00
N ARG A 19 -19.03 24.90 11.68
CA ARG A 19 -17.58 25.03 11.53
C ARG A 19 -16.83 23.79 12.00
N GLU A 20 -17.29 23.17 13.08
CA GLU A 20 -16.72 21.93 13.59
C GLU A 20 -16.94 20.78 12.59
N ALA A 21 -18.15 20.63 12.06
CA ALA A 21 -18.47 19.63 11.05
C ALA A 21 -17.63 19.79 9.76
N ILE A 22 -17.41 21.03 9.31
CA ILE A 22 -16.55 21.34 8.16
C ILE A 22 -15.09 20.95 8.47
N ALA A 23 -14.60 21.29 9.66
CA ALA A 23 -13.24 20.98 10.07
C ALA A 23 -13.00 19.46 10.18
N GLU A 24 -13.96 18.72 10.75
CA GLU A 24 -13.91 17.26 10.86
C GLU A 24 -13.91 16.57 9.50
N ARG A 25 -14.76 17.03 8.57
CA ARG A 25 -14.78 16.50 7.20
C ARG A 25 -13.42 16.68 6.54
N ARG A 26 -12.85 17.88 6.60
CA ARG A 26 -11.54 18.16 6.01
C ARG A 26 -10.42 17.35 6.67
N GLN A 27 -10.48 17.14 7.98
CA GLN A 27 -9.51 16.30 8.69
C GLN A 27 -9.62 14.83 8.26
N SER A 28 -10.83 14.34 8.01
CA SER A 28 -11.07 12.99 7.49
C SER A 28 -10.49 12.83 6.08
N GLU A 29 -10.75 13.80 5.19
CA GLU A 29 -10.20 13.83 3.83
C GLU A 29 -8.68 13.77 3.83
N ILE A 30 -8.03 14.64 4.61
CA ILE A 30 -6.56 14.66 4.75
C ILE A 30 -6.03 13.32 5.29
N ARG A 31 -6.73 12.70 6.26
CA ARG A 31 -6.34 11.39 6.79
C ARG A 31 -6.42 10.29 5.71
N SER A 32 -7.45 10.33 4.86
CA SER A 32 -7.59 9.39 3.73
C SER A 32 -6.46 9.57 2.72
N GLU A 33 -6.22 10.81 2.27
CA GLU A 33 -5.15 11.11 1.30
C GLU A 33 -3.77 10.69 1.83
N LEU A 34 -3.54 10.87 3.13
CA LEU A 34 -2.29 10.48 3.77
C LEU A 34 -2.14 8.97 3.91
N ALA A 35 -3.23 8.22 4.11
CA ALA A 35 -3.24 6.76 4.05
C ALA A 35 -2.94 6.26 2.63
N ASP A 36 -3.54 6.88 1.61
CA ASP A 36 -3.30 6.54 0.21
C ASP A 36 -1.85 6.84 -0.21
N LEU A 37 -1.29 7.98 0.21
CA LEU A 37 0.11 8.32 -0.01
C LEU A 37 1.06 7.35 0.70
N ARG A 38 0.74 6.93 1.93
CA ARG A 38 1.52 5.90 2.65
C ARG A 38 1.48 4.56 1.92
N ASN A 39 0.31 4.12 1.44
CA ASN A 39 0.18 2.89 0.66
C ASN A 39 0.94 2.93 -0.68
N ARG A 40 1.25 4.12 -1.20
CA ARG A 40 2.09 4.29 -2.41
C ARG A 40 3.58 4.22 -2.11
N ILE A 41 4.01 4.47 -0.88
CA ILE A 41 5.39 4.41 -0.45
C ILE A 41 5.59 3.07 0.25
N ILE A 42 5.89 2.04 -0.53
CA ILE A 42 6.34 0.77 0.03
C ILE A 42 7.73 1.02 0.62
N ASN A 43 7.83 0.99 1.95
CA ASN A 43 9.10 1.19 2.65
C ASN A 43 10.01 -0.02 2.42
N GLU A 44 11.30 0.21 2.17
CA GLU A 44 12.28 -0.84 1.96
C GLU A 44 12.33 -1.84 3.12
N ALA A 45 12.19 -1.37 4.37
CA ALA A 45 12.15 -2.25 5.55
C ALA A 45 10.91 -3.16 5.56
N ASP A 46 9.77 -2.66 5.07
CA ASP A 46 8.54 -3.43 4.98
C ASP A 46 8.63 -4.46 3.84
N VAL A 47 9.28 -4.10 2.72
CA VAL A 47 9.63 -5.04 1.64
C VAL A 47 10.58 -6.12 2.15
N GLN A 48 11.64 -5.75 2.88
CA GLN A 48 12.60 -6.71 3.42
C GLN A 48 11.93 -7.68 4.40
N THR A 49 11.04 -7.18 5.26
CA THR A 49 10.30 -8.03 6.21
C THR A 49 9.37 -8.98 5.47
N ALA A 50 8.58 -8.48 4.51
CA ALA A 50 7.69 -9.30 3.70
C ALA A 50 8.44 -10.34 2.84
N LEU A 51 9.63 -10.00 2.34
CA LEU A 51 10.50 -10.94 1.63
C LEU A 51 11.10 -11.98 2.57
N ALA A 52 11.51 -11.61 3.78
CA ALA A 52 12.04 -12.54 4.77
C ALA A 52 10.98 -13.56 5.23
N GLU A 53 9.71 -13.15 5.33
CA GLU A 53 8.59 -14.07 5.58
C GLU A 53 8.35 -15.03 4.40
N PHE A 54 8.79 -14.65 3.20
CA PHE A 54 8.69 -15.47 2.00
C PHE A 54 9.89 -16.41 1.80
N ASP A 55 11.02 -16.20 2.49
CA ASP A 55 12.22 -17.04 2.39
C ASP A 55 11.97 -18.54 2.66
N PRO A 56 11.19 -18.94 3.69
CA PRO A 56 10.90 -20.36 3.93
C PRO A 56 10.14 -21.01 2.78
N VAL A 57 9.18 -20.28 2.20
CA VAL A 57 8.39 -20.74 1.05
C VAL A 57 9.28 -20.85 -0.18
N TRP A 58 10.14 -19.87 -0.39
CA TRP A 58 11.13 -19.91 -1.46
C TRP A 58 12.03 -21.13 -1.31
N ASP A 59 12.53 -21.45 -0.13
CA ASP A 59 13.44 -22.57 0.09
C ASP A 59 12.82 -23.94 -0.21
N GLU A 60 11.51 -24.10 -0.01
CA GLU A 60 10.77 -25.33 -0.32
C GLU A 60 10.46 -25.50 -1.82
N LEU A 61 10.54 -24.43 -2.63
CA LEU A 61 10.32 -24.53 -4.07
C LEU A 61 11.46 -25.26 -4.78
N SER A 62 11.11 -26.17 -5.68
CA SER A 62 12.06 -26.78 -6.61
C SER A 62 12.67 -25.72 -7.53
N SER A 63 13.85 -26.01 -8.09
CA SER A 63 14.52 -25.11 -9.06
C SER A 63 13.62 -24.74 -10.25
N GLN A 64 12.70 -25.63 -10.64
CA GLN A 64 11.75 -25.38 -11.72
C GLN A 64 10.64 -24.40 -11.30
N GLU A 65 10.13 -24.51 -10.08
CA GLU A 65 9.12 -23.60 -9.52
C GLU A 65 9.72 -22.21 -9.28
N LYS A 66 10.93 -22.13 -8.71
CA LYS A 66 11.70 -20.88 -8.57
C LYS A 66 11.87 -20.15 -9.89
N SER A 67 12.22 -20.88 -10.96
CA SER A 67 12.38 -20.31 -12.30
C SER A 67 11.08 -19.77 -12.89
N LYS A 68 9.95 -20.46 -12.67
CA LYS A 68 8.63 -19.98 -13.11
C LYS A 68 8.24 -18.70 -12.37
N LEU A 69 8.46 -18.66 -11.06
CA LEU A 69 8.16 -17.50 -10.23
C LEU A 69 8.96 -16.27 -10.65
N LEU A 70 10.27 -16.43 -10.89
CA LEU A 70 11.12 -15.35 -11.40
C LEU A 70 10.69 -14.85 -12.79
N LYS A 71 10.21 -15.72 -13.67
CA LYS A 71 9.70 -15.32 -14.99
C LYS A 71 8.40 -14.51 -14.94
N LEU A 72 7.63 -14.62 -13.86
CA LEU A 72 6.42 -13.82 -13.64
C LEU A 72 6.74 -12.45 -13.03
N LEU A 73 7.86 -12.33 -12.32
CA LEU A 73 8.31 -11.11 -11.68
C LEU A 73 9.19 -10.26 -12.58
N ILE A 74 10.08 -10.88 -13.34
CA ILE A 74 11.12 -10.23 -14.11
C ILE A 74 10.66 -10.01 -15.54
N GLU A 75 10.53 -8.74 -15.91
CA GLU A 75 10.21 -8.31 -17.26
C GLU A 75 11.42 -8.39 -18.19
N ARG A 76 12.58 -7.93 -17.72
CA ARG A 76 13.82 -7.94 -18.51
C ARG A 76 15.06 -7.95 -17.61
N VAL A 77 16.11 -8.63 -18.05
CA VAL A 77 17.45 -8.55 -17.47
C VAL A 77 18.39 -7.99 -18.53
N ASP A 78 18.97 -6.84 -18.26
CA ASP A 78 19.97 -6.18 -19.11
C ASP A 78 21.35 -6.38 -18.50
N TYR A 79 22.31 -6.86 -19.29
CA TYR A 79 23.70 -7.01 -18.88
C TYR A 79 24.58 -6.03 -19.67
N ASP A 80 25.23 -5.12 -18.95
CA ASP A 80 26.28 -4.26 -19.51
C ASP A 80 27.64 -4.91 -19.23
N GLY A 81 28.20 -5.53 -20.28
CA GLY A 81 29.50 -6.20 -20.21
C GLY A 81 30.71 -5.29 -20.10
N GLN A 82 30.58 -3.97 -20.36
CA GLN A 82 31.68 -3.03 -20.13
C GLN A 82 31.67 -2.49 -18.71
N ALA A 83 30.49 -2.19 -18.17
CA ALA A 83 30.34 -1.75 -16.79
C ALA A 83 30.30 -2.90 -15.76
N GLY A 84 30.20 -4.16 -16.23
CA GLY A 84 30.04 -5.33 -15.37
C GLY A 84 28.76 -5.30 -14.53
N THR A 85 27.72 -4.60 -15.03
CA THR A 85 26.50 -4.31 -14.27
C THR A 85 25.32 -5.09 -14.82
N ILE A 86 24.46 -5.58 -13.93
CA ILE A 86 23.19 -6.24 -14.27
C ILE A 86 22.07 -5.32 -13.81
N SER A 87 21.14 -5.01 -14.71
CA SER A 87 19.90 -4.29 -14.40
C SER A 87 18.72 -5.23 -14.58
N VAL A 88 17.87 -5.32 -13.55
CA VAL A 88 16.67 -6.15 -13.56
C VAL A 88 15.46 -5.23 -13.57
N THR A 89 14.63 -5.36 -14.61
CA THR A 89 13.33 -4.68 -14.71
C THR A 89 12.26 -5.64 -14.24
N PHE A 90 11.50 -5.24 -13.23
CA PHE A 90 10.37 -6.02 -12.72
C PHE A 90 9.06 -5.56 -13.35
N HIS A 91 8.12 -6.48 -13.53
CA HIS A 91 6.76 -6.12 -13.92
C HIS A 91 6.11 -5.27 -12.82
N ALA A 92 5.62 -4.07 -13.18
CA ALA A 92 4.94 -3.17 -12.25
C ALA A 92 3.69 -3.79 -11.59
N THR A 93 3.03 -4.69 -12.30
CA THR A 93 1.93 -5.52 -11.79
C THR A 93 2.41 -6.80 -11.11
N GLY A 94 3.59 -7.31 -11.47
CA GLY A 94 4.11 -8.61 -10.98
C GLY A 94 4.29 -8.66 -9.47
N ILE A 95 4.77 -7.58 -8.84
CA ILE A 95 4.91 -7.52 -7.37
C ILE A 95 3.54 -7.55 -6.68
N LYS A 96 2.54 -6.85 -7.21
CA LYS A 96 1.17 -6.85 -6.67
C LYS A 96 0.46 -8.19 -6.90
N THR A 97 0.62 -8.78 -8.08
CA THR A 97 0.05 -10.08 -8.42
C THR A 97 0.69 -11.18 -7.58
N LEU A 98 2.01 -11.16 -7.36
CA LEU A 98 2.70 -12.13 -6.51
C LEU A 98 2.18 -12.09 -5.06
N ALA A 99 2.02 -10.90 -4.48
CA ALA A 99 1.45 -10.74 -3.14
C ALA A 99 0.02 -11.30 -3.03
N THR A 100 -0.71 -11.41 -4.15
CA THR A 100 -2.08 -11.96 -4.20
C THR A 100 -2.09 -13.47 -4.48
N GLU A 101 -1.23 -13.96 -5.39
CA GLU A 101 -1.21 -15.36 -5.82
C GLU A 101 -0.42 -16.30 -4.90
N VAL A 102 0.63 -15.82 -4.22
CA VAL A 102 1.37 -16.62 -3.23
C VAL A 102 0.46 -17.01 -2.06
N VAL A 103 -0.45 -16.12 -1.67
CA VAL A 103 -1.48 -16.40 -0.66
C VAL A 103 -2.38 -17.55 -1.11
N GLN A 104 -2.70 -17.64 -2.40
CA GLN A 104 -3.58 -18.69 -2.92
C GLN A 104 -2.88 -20.05 -3.00
N CYS A 105 -1.61 -20.09 -3.42
CA CYS A 105 -0.87 -21.35 -3.55
C CYS A 105 -0.49 -21.99 -2.20
N LEU A 106 -0.35 -21.18 -1.14
CA LEU A 106 -0.14 -21.65 0.23
C LEU A 106 -1.43 -22.21 0.86
N VAL A 107 -2.59 -21.66 0.50
CA VAL A 107 -3.89 -22.14 1.01
C VAL A 107 -4.29 -23.48 0.39
N ASP A 108 -3.92 -23.74 -0.88
CA ASP A 108 -4.24 -25.00 -1.56
C ASP A 108 -3.33 -26.19 -1.14
N ARG A 109 -2.30 -25.95 -0.31
CA ARG A 109 -1.32 -26.95 0.14
C ARG A 109 -1.41 -27.33 1.63
N LEU A 110 -2.33 -26.71 2.39
CA LEU A 110 -2.68 -27.01 3.79
C LEU A 110 -4.00 -27.78 3.89
#